data_AF-A0A2E3ZP25-F1
#
_entry.id   AF-A0A2E3ZP25-F1
#
_cell.length_a   1.000
_cell.length_b   1.000
_cell.length_c   1.000
_cell.angle_alpha   90.00
_cell.angle_beta   90.00
_cell.angle_gamma   90.00
#
_symmetry.space_group_name_H-M   'P 1'
#
loop_
_entity.id
_entity.type
_entity.pdbx_description
1 polymer ?
#
loop_
_entity_poly.entity_id
_entity_poly.type
_entity_poly.pdbx_seq_one_letter_code
_entity_poly.pdbx_strand_id
1 'polypeptide(L)'
;MTKIYLRNLSLIVSFITAIVCSSAAHAGTLENMERERAILIETYLSFDLNEKQRSQRLAISKKRLTDLERLVLRDKSLLGSNRGMVRSAFNNYDLSFLLHASLEKNRTVFEHWLQEIGVSSSTLMKARLGRR
;
A
#
# COMPACT_ATOMS: atom_id res chain seq x y z
N MET A 1 -9.47 -10.64 55.01
CA MET A 1 -9.59 -9.37 54.24
C MET A 1 -8.61 -9.24 53.08
N THR A 2 -7.44 -9.89 53.09
CA THR A 2 -6.40 -9.77 52.04
C THR A 2 -6.79 -10.30 50.66
N LYS A 3 -7.57 -11.39 50.57
CA LYS A 3 -8.04 -11.96 49.28
C LYS A 3 -8.96 -11.05 48.47
N ILE A 4 -9.71 -10.15 49.11
CA ILE A 4 -10.62 -9.21 48.43
C ILE A 4 -9.82 -8.09 47.75
N TYR A 5 -8.79 -7.56 48.43
CA TYR A 5 -7.88 -6.57 47.84
C TYR A 5 -7.08 -7.14 46.66
N LEU A 6 -6.62 -8.39 46.74
CA LEU A 6 -5.93 -9.07 45.64
C LEU A 6 -6.84 -9.30 44.41
N ARG A 7 -8.12 -9.63 44.62
CA ARG A 7 -9.09 -9.79 43.52
C ARG A 7 -9.43 -8.46 42.86
N ASN A 8 -9.56 -7.40 43.65
CA ASN A 8 -9.81 -6.05 43.14
C ASN A 8 -8.58 -5.50 42.40
N LEU A 9 -7.36 -5.79 42.88
CA LEU A 9 -6.11 -5.46 42.19
C LEU A 9 -6.02 -6.16 40.82
N SER A 10 -6.35 -7.45 40.76
CA SER A 10 -6.36 -8.23 39.50
C SER A 10 -7.38 -7.69 38.48
N LEU A 11 -8.57 -7.29 38.94
CA LEU A 11 -9.58 -6.67 38.09
C LEU A 11 -9.15 -5.30 37.54
N ILE A 12 -8.46 -4.48 38.36
CA ILE A 12 -7.94 -3.18 37.93
C ILE A 12 -6.81 -3.36 36.89
N VAL A 13 -5.92 -4.33 37.10
CA VAL A 13 -4.83 -4.62 36.16
C VAL A 13 -5.36 -5.09 34.80
N SER A 14 -6.40 -5.95 34.78
CA SER A 14 -7.06 -6.38 33.53
C SER A 14 -7.78 -5.26 32.78
N PHE A 15 -8.29 -4.25 33.50
CA PHE A 15 -8.96 -3.11 32.87
C PHE A 15 -7.96 -2.13 32.22
N ILE A 16 -6.78 -1.96 32.83
CA ILE A 16 -5.72 -1.10 32.30
C ILE A 16 -5.09 -1.69 31.04
N THR A 17 -4.90 -3.00 30.95
CA THR A 17 -4.36 -3.66 29.74
C THR A 17 -5.29 -3.57 28.53
N ALA A 18 -6.62 -3.54 28.72
CA ALA A 18 -7.57 -3.40 27.61
C ALA A 18 -7.53 -2.00 26.95
N ILE A 19 -7.24 -0.94 27.72
CA ILE A 19 -7.20 0.44 27.22
C ILE A 19 -5.95 0.68 26.34
N VAL A 20 -4.82 0.05 26.67
CA VAL A 20 -3.55 0.24 25.95
C VAL A 20 -3.57 -0.38 24.53
N CYS A 21 -4.41 -1.39 24.28
CA CYS A 21 -4.49 -2.06 22.97
C CYS A 21 -5.39 -1.37 21.93
N SER A 22 -6.05 -0.26 22.24
CA SER A 22 -7.01 0.39 21.32
C SER A 22 -6.43 1.54 20.50
N SER A 23 -5.11 1.60 20.31
CA SER A 23 -4.51 2.52 19.35
C SER A 23 -4.83 2.05 17.93
N ALA A 24 -5.98 2.46 17.40
CA ALA A 24 -6.28 2.36 15.99
C ALA A 24 -5.13 3.05 15.24
N ALA A 25 -4.37 2.29 14.46
CA ALA A 25 -3.33 2.84 13.60
C ALA A 25 -4.03 3.80 12.61
N HIS A 26 -3.95 5.10 12.88
CA HIS A 26 -4.46 6.13 11.98
C HIS A 26 -3.53 6.22 10.78
N ALA A 27 -3.76 5.37 9.79
CA ALA A 27 -3.16 5.51 8.48
C ALA A 27 -3.72 6.76 7.80
N GLY A 28 -2.83 7.68 7.38
CA GLY A 28 -3.19 8.84 6.58
C GLY A 28 -3.59 8.45 5.15
N THR A 29 -3.97 9.46 4.36
CA THR A 29 -4.38 9.27 2.96
C THR A 29 -3.29 8.57 2.14
N LEU A 30 -2.03 8.97 2.32
CA LEU A 30 -0.88 8.40 1.60
C LEU A 30 -0.60 6.95 1.98
N GLU A 31 -0.65 6.64 3.28
CA GLU A 31 -0.44 5.29 3.81
C GLU A 31 -1.48 4.31 3.26
N ASN A 32 -2.73 4.75 3.17
CA ASN A 32 -3.82 3.94 2.62
C ASN A 32 -3.64 3.72 1.12
N MET A 33 -3.23 4.75 0.38
CA MET A 33 -2.92 4.64 -1.05
C MET A 33 -1.78 3.63 -1.29
N GLU A 34 -0.68 3.77 -0.56
CA GLU A 34 0.48 2.88 -0.68
C GLU A 34 0.13 1.42 -0.32
N ARG A 35 -0.76 1.20 0.65
CA ARG A 35 -1.28 -0.13 0.97
C ARG A 35 -2.09 -0.73 -0.17
N GLU A 36 -3.02 0.00 -0.77
CA GLU A 36 -3.79 -0.50 -1.92
C GLU A 36 -2.90 -0.71 -3.15
N ARG A 37 -1.86 0.10 -3.34
CA ARG A 37 -0.83 -0.10 -4.39
C ARG A 37 -0.11 -1.44 -4.20
N ALA A 38 0.30 -1.75 -2.97
CA ALA A 38 0.92 -3.04 -2.65
C ALA A 38 -0.02 -4.21 -2.97
N ILE A 39 -1.30 -4.12 -2.58
CA ILE A 39 -2.31 -5.15 -2.89
C ILE A 39 -2.50 -5.33 -4.40
N LEU A 40 -2.49 -4.24 -5.17
CA LEU A 40 -2.60 -4.28 -6.62
C LEU A 40 -1.43 -5.06 -7.24
N ILE A 41 -0.20 -4.73 -6.84
CA ILE A 41 1.03 -5.38 -7.32
C ILE A 41 1.05 -6.86 -6.89
N GLU A 42 0.70 -7.16 -5.65
CA GLU A 42 0.59 -8.53 -5.16
C GLU A 42 -0.42 -9.34 -5.98
N THR A 43 -1.56 -8.74 -6.34
CA THR A 43 -2.57 -9.39 -7.18
C THR A 43 -2.05 -9.68 -8.59
N TYR A 44 -1.19 -8.81 -9.15
CA TYR A 44 -0.51 -9.07 -10.43
C TYR A 44 0.46 -10.25 -10.33
N LEU A 45 1.19 -10.36 -9.22
CA LEU A 45 2.24 -11.35 -9.02
C LEU A 45 1.75 -12.68 -8.43
N SER A 46 0.50 -12.75 -7.96
CA SER A 46 -0.06 -13.94 -7.32
C SER A 46 -0.28 -15.10 -8.31
N PHE A 47 0.33 -16.25 -7.98
CA PHE A 47 0.16 -17.51 -8.69
C PHE A 47 -1.06 -18.32 -8.20
N ASP A 48 -1.61 -17.98 -7.03
CA ASP A 48 -2.71 -18.72 -6.39
C ASP A 48 -4.10 -18.38 -6.97
N LEU A 49 -4.19 -17.35 -7.81
CA LEU A 49 -5.44 -16.86 -8.38
C LEU A 49 -5.68 -17.40 -9.80
N ASN A 50 -6.89 -17.90 -10.05
CA ASN A 50 -7.36 -18.12 -11.42
C ASN A 50 -7.64 -16.78 -12.13
N GLU A 51 -7.62 -16.75 -13.47
CA GLU A 51 -7.80 -15.55 -14.30
C GLU A 51 -9.06 -14.73 -13.95
N LYS A 52 -10.19 -15.40 -13.72
CA LYS A 52 -11.44 -14.72 -13.32
C LYS A 52 -11.32 -14.03 -11.96
N GLN A 53 -10.69 -14.68 -10.99
CA GLN A 53 -10.48 -14.10 -9.65
C GLN A 53 -9.48 -12.95 -9.72
N ARG A 54 -8.39 -13.12 -10.48
CA ARG A 54 -7.37 -12.08 -10.71
C ARG A 54 -8.00 -10.84 -11.34
N SER A 55 -8.73 -10.99 -12.44
CA SER A 55 -9.36 -9.85 -13.13
C SER A 55 -10.36 -9.11 -12.24
N GLN A 56 -11.17 -9.82 -11.46
CA GLN A 56 -12.10 -9.21 -10.51
C GLN A 56 -11.37 -8.42 -9.40
N ARG A 57 -10.35 -9.02 -8.78
CA ARG A 57 -9.56 -8.33 -7.73
C ARG A 57 -8.81 -7.13 -8.29
N LEU A 58 -8.21 -7.25 -9.47
CA LEU A 58 -7.55 -6.14 -10.15
C LEU A 58 -8.53 -5.00 -10.45
N ALA A 59 -9.75 -5.30 -10.93
CA ALA A 59 -10.75 -4.27 -11.19
C ALA A 59 -11.15 -3.49 -9.92
N ILE A 60 -11.35 -4.20 -8.80
CA ILE A 60 -11.69 -3.60 -7.51
C ILE A 60 -10.52 -2.74 -7.00
N SER A 61 -9.31 -3.30 -6.99
CA SER A 61 -8.12 -2.62 -6.50
C SER A 61 -7.78 -1.38 -7.35
N LYS A 62 -7.88 -1.47 -8.68
CA LYS A 62 -7.69 -0.31 -9.56
C LYS A 62 -8.67 0.82 -9.26
N LYS A 63 -9.95 0.49 -9.05
CA LYS A 63 -10.95 1.50 -8.71
C LYS A 63 -10.62 2.20 -7.39
N ARG A 64 -10.33 1.42 -6.34
CA ARG A 64 -9.96 1.95 -5.03
C ARG A 64 -8.69 2.80 -5.07
N LEU A 65 -7.65 2.32 -5.74
CA LEU A 65 -6.39 3.04 -5.88
C LEU A 65 -6.58 4.35 -6.64
N THR A 66 -7.42 4.38 -7.69
CA THR A 66 -7.77 5.63 -8.38
C THR A 66 -8.35 6.67 -7.41
N ASP A 67 -9.27 6.26 -6.55
CA ASP A 67 -9.92 7.16 -5.59
C ASP A 67 -8.93 7.62 -4.51
N LEU A 68 -8.06 6.73 -4.03
CA LEU A 68 -7.02 7.04 -3.05
C LEU A 68 -5.95 7.98 -3.60
N GLU A 69 -5.49 7.76 -4.84
CA GLU A 69 -4.55 8.67 -5.51
C GLU A 69 -5.15 10.08 -5.61
N ARG A 70 -6.44 10.20 -5.98
CA ARG A 70 -7.15 11.49 -6.01
C ARG A 70 -7.27 12.12 -4.62
N LEU A 71 -7.50 11.32 -3.58
CA LEU A 71 -7.56 11.81 -2.20
C LEU A 71 -6.20 12.35 -1.75
N VAL A 72 -5.11 11.63 -2.03
CA VAL A 72 -3.74 12.04 -1.72
C VAL A 72 -3.39 13.34 -2.45
N LEU A 73 -3.67 13.45 -3.75
CA LEU A 73 -3.41 14.66 -4.53
C LEU A 73 -4.20 15.89 -4.04
N ARG A 74 -5.35 15.68 -3.39
CA ARG A 74 -6.19 16.74 -2.83
C ARG A 74 -5.93 17.02 -1.35
N ASP A 75 -5.16 16.17 -0.68
CA ASP A 75 -4.92 16.28 0.74
C ASP A 75 -3.92 17.40 1.04
N LYS A 76 -4.48 18.54 1.47
CA LYS A 76 -3.70 19.73 1.84
C LYS A 76 -2.77 19.50 3.03
N SER A 77 -3.03 18.49 3.88
CA SER A 77 -2.17 18.19 5.03
C SER A 77 -0.79 17.65 4.63
N LEU A 78 -0.64 17.18 3.39
CA LEU A 78 0.62 16.69 2.84
C LEU A 78 1.52 17.84 2.35
N LEU A 79 0.95 19.02 2.08
CA LEU A 79 1.70 20.21 1.66
C LEU A 79 2.60 20.70 2.79
N GLY A 80 3.91 20.82 2.52
CA GLY A 80 4.89 21.21 3.54
C GLY A 80 5.18 20.14 4.59
N SER A 81 4.67 18.91 4.44
CA SER A 81 4.97 17.81 5.35
C SER A 81 6.45 17.41 5.24
N ASN A 82 7.16 17.36 6.37
CA ASN A 82 8.57 16.91 6.41
C ASN A 82 8.71 15.37 6.56
N ARG A 83 7.60 14.63 6.42
CA ARG A 83 7.63 13.16 6.50
C ARG A 83 8.38 12.59 5.29
N GLY A 84 9.40 11.77 5.55
CA GLY A 84 10.24 11.17 4.50
C GLY A 84 9.43 10.39 3.46
N MET A 85 8.38 9.69 3.89
CA MET A 85 7.48 8.97 2.98
C MET A 85 6.71 9.88 2.01
N VAL A 86 6.29 11.06 2.45
CA VAL A 86 5.59 12.04 1.61
C VAL A 86 6.57 12.53 0.55
N ARG A 87 7.77 12.94 0.96
CA ARG A 87 8.85 13.34 0.04
C ARG A 87 9.16 12.23 -0.97
N SER A 88 9.30 10.99 -0.50
CA SER A 88 9.60 9.85 -1.36
C SER A 88 8.49 9.59 -2.39
N ALA A 89 7.22 9.65 -1.98
CA ALA A 89 6.09 9.40 -2.86
C ALA A 89 5.98 10.45 -3.97
N PHE A 90 6.16 11.74 -3.64
CA PHE A 90 6.11 12.81 -4.63
C PHE A 90 7.38 12.88 -5.50
N ASN A 91 8.56 12.55 -4.96
CA ASN A 91 9.79 12.46 -5.76
C ASN A 91 9.77 11.29 -6.75
N ASN A 92 9.08 10.19 -6.41
CA ASN A 92 8.92 9.02 -7.26
C ASN A 92 7.47 8.92 -7.77
N TYR A 93 6.98 10.02 -8.37
CA TYR A 93 5.59 10.17 -8.77
C TYR A 93 5.10 9.00 -9.65
N ASP A 94 5.86 8.65 -10.69
CA ASP A 94 5.49 7.60 -11.66
C ASP A 94 5.36 6.21 -11.01
N LEU A 95 6.05 5.97 -9.89
CA LEU A 95 5.93 4.74 -9.11
C LEU A 95 4.80 4.81 -8.08
N SER A 96 4.65 5.93 -7.36
CA SER A 96 3.66 6.04 -6.26
C SER A 96 2.24 6.27 -6.78
N PHE A 97 2.05 7.13 -7.79
CA PHE A 97 0.76 7.42 -8.42
C PHE A 97 0.59 6.59 -9.69
N LEU A 98 0.71 5.27 -9.51
CA LEU A 98 0.90 4.29 -10.56
C LEU A 98 -0.24 4.28 -11.58
N LEU A 99 -1.50 4.48 -11.14
CA LEU A 99 -2.63 4.55 -12.07
C LEU A 99 -2.62 5.83 -12.89
N HIS A 100 -2.51 7.00 -12.25
CA HIS A 100 -2.43 8.28 -12.99
C HIS A 100 -1.26 8.29 -13.97
N ALA A 101 -0.06 7.91 -13.53
CA ALA A 101 1.13 7.87 -14.37
C ALA A 101 0.96 6.89 -15.54
N SER A 102 0.38 5.69 -15.31
CA SER A 102 0.14 4.74 -16.41
C SER A 102 -0.80 5.30 -17.48
N LEU A 103 -1.83 6.06 -17.08
CA LEU A 103 -2.76 6.70 -18.00
C LEU A 103 -2.10 7.85 -18.77
N GLU A 104 -1.29 8.67 -18.12
CA GLU A 104 -0.53 9.75 -18.76
C GLU A 104 0.45 9.22 -19.82
N LYS A 105 1.06 8.06 -19.55
CA LYS A 105 2.00 7.41 -20.49
C LYS A 105 1.31 6.47 -21.49
N ASN A 106 -0.02 6.36 -21.44
CA ASN A 106 -0.83 5.46 -22.27
C ASN A 106 -0.33 4.00 -22.26
N ARG A 107 -0.03 3.48 -21.07
CA ARG A 107 0.44 2.11 -20.85
C ARG A 107 -0.50 1.35 -19.93
N THR A 108 -0.39 0.02 -19.97
CA THR A 108 -1.04 -0.76 -18.92
C THR A 108 -0.34 -0.50 -17.58
N VAL A 109 -1.11 -0.49 -16.51
CA VAL A 109 -0.64 -0.34 -15.11
C VAL A 109 0.58 -1.21 -14.79
N PHE A 110 0.52 -2.49 -15.18
CA PHE A 110 1.60 -3.44 -14.89
C PHE A 110 2.85 -3.20 -15.75
N GLU A 111 2.68 -2.89 -17.02
CA GLU A 111 3.79 -2.53 -17.92
C GLU A 111 4.50 -1.26 -17.45
N HIS A 112 3.73 -0.23 -17.07
CA HIS A 112 4.26 1.00 -16.49
C HIS A 112 5.08 0.70 -15.24
N TRP A 113 4.52 -0.07 -14.30
CA TRP A 113 5.23 -0.47 -13.09
C TRP A 113 6.54 -1.21 -13.39
N LEU A 114 6.50 -2.22 -14.28
CA LEU A 114 7.69 -2.97 -14.69
C LEU A 114 8.77 -2.05 -15.25
N GLN A 115 8.38 -1.12 -16.12
CA GLN A 115 9.32 -0.18 -16.72
C GLN A 115 9.98 0.74 -15.69
N GLU A 116 9.19 1.27 -14.75
CA GLU A 116 9.70 2.14 -13.70
C GLU A 116 10.64 1.41 -12.72
N ILE A 117 10.47 0.10 -12.50
CA ILE A 117 11.43 -0.72 -11.76
C ILE A 117 12.62 -1.23 -12.61
N GLY A 118 12.73 -0.77 -13.86
CA GLY A 118 13.84 -1.08 -14.78
C GLY A 118 13.65 -2.36 -15.61
N VAL A 119 12.50 -3.01 -15.51
CA VAL A 119 12.14 -4.20 -16.29
C VAL A 119 11.41 -3.78 -17.57
N SER A 120 12.15 -3.71 -18.68
CA SER A 120 11.58 -3.46 -20.01
C SER A 120 11.79 -4.67 -20.93
N SER A 121 11.02 -4.79 -22.01
CA SER A 121 11.26 -5.82 -23.03
C SER A 121 12.69 -5.79 -23.55
N SER A 122 13.28 -4.60 -23.74
CA SER A 122 14.68 -4.46 -24.15
C SER A 122 15.67 -4.95 -23.10
N THR A 123 15.38 -4.72 -21.81
CA THR A 123 16.19 -5.21 -20.69
C THR A 123 16.10 -6.73 -20.61
N LEU A 124 14.89 -7.29 -20.75
CA LEU A 124 14.64 -8.73 -20.73
C LEU A 124 15.30 -9.44 -21.92
N MET A 125 15.24 -8.87 -23.12
CA MET A 125 15.89 -9.45 -24.31
C MET A 125 17.42 -9.43 -24.21
N LYS A 126 17.99 -8.43 -23.54
CA LYS A 126 19.44 -8.34 -23.27
C LYS A 126 19.87 -9.20 -22.08
N ALA A 127 18.94 -9.59 -21.21
CA ALA A 127 19.24 -10.40 -20.04
C ALA A 127 19.70 -11.79 -20.49
N ARG A 128 21.00 -12.07 -20.32
CA ARG A 128 21.57 -13.39 -20.59
C ARG A 128 21.24 -14.30 -19.41
N LEU A 129 20.40 -15.32 -19.63
CA LEU A 129 20.12 -16.37 -18.65
C LEU A 129 21.44 -17.09 -18.28
N GLY A 130 22.06 -16.68 -17.19
CA GLY A 130 23.14 -17.42 -16.56
C GLY A 130 22.54 -18.61 -15.83
N ARG A 131 22.54 -19.79 -16.46
CA ARG A 131 22.22 -21.05 -15.78
C ARG A 131 23.28 -21.26 -14.69
N ARG A 132 22.88 -21.16 -13.43
CA ARG A 132 23.64 -21.64 -12.27
C ARG A 132 22.96 -22.90 -11.75
#